data_AF-C9RNI3-F1
#
_entry.id   AF-C9RNI3-F1
#
_cell.length_a   1.000
_cell.length_b   1.000
_cell.length_c   1.000
_cell.angle_alpha   90.00
_cell.angle_beta   90.00
_cell.angle_gamma   90.00
#
_symmetry.space_group_name_H-M   'P 1'
#
loop_
_entity.id
_entity.type
_entity.pdbx_description
1 polymer ?
#
loop_
_entity_poly.entity_id
_entity_poly.type
_entity_poly.pdbx_seq_one_letter_code
_entity_poly.pdbx_strand_id
1 'polypeptide(L)'
;METIEISPKFFDLLSSIYGQNDDNQNGTAPFFPFISNLNSTSTEAIELENRRHLDNLRKEESLFINMLLQSDFEDGFTNDAIEYINEALKNSFATCMWIAELFEKYSKRTDEKAKNVIYGLLKIIAFLGNHNCFDYVKSVLLLILRAAMHSGQDYMQEAALMVIESWHSHEALDLLSENDYAASPYIRKYIAALKRDFLTEMEY
;
A
#
# COMPACT_ATOMS: atom_id res chain seq x y z
N MET A 1 18.30 -1.83 19.68
CA MET A 1 17.77 -1.04 18.54
C MET A 1 17.80 -2.00 17.37
N GLU A 2 16.77 -2.84 17.27
CA GLU A 2 16.67 -3.85 16.22
C GLU A 2 16.15 -3.16 14.95
N THR A 3 16.94 -3.19 13.90
CA THR A 3 16.52 -2.84 12.54
C THR A 3 15.47 -3.84 12.10
N ILE A 4 14.24 -3.37 11.87
CA ILE A 4 13.16 -4.19 11.35
C ILE A 4 13.42 -4.39 9.85
N GLU A 5 13.87 -5.59 9.50
CA GLU A 5 13.84 -6.05 8.12
C GLU A 5 12.38 -6.34 7.76
N ILE A 6 11.80 -5.49 6.91
CA ILE A 6 10.67 -5.93 6.06
C ILE A 6 11.19 -7.18 5.37
N SER A 7 10.52 -8.31 5.60
CA SER A 7 11.05 -9.62 5.18
C SER A 7 11.48 -9.56 3.73
N PRO A 8 12.69 -10.03 3.37
CA PRO A 8 13.08 -10.25 1.98
C PRO A 8 11.98 -10.97 1.21
N LYS A 9 11.23 -11.86 1.87
CA LYS A 9 10.07 -12.57 1.32
C LYS A 9 8.95 -11.68 0.78
N PHE A 10 8.78 -10.44 1.26
CA PHE A 10 7.80 -9.50 0.72
C PHE A 10 8.21 -9.00 -0.67
N PHE A 11 9.48 -8.64 -0.83
CA PHE A 11 10.04 -8.24 -2.13
C PHE A 11 10.32 -9.45 -3.02
N ASP A 12 10.64 -10.61 -2.45
CA ASP A 12 10.71 -11.89 -3.17
C ASP A 12 9.32 -12.34 -3.61
N LEU A 13 8.25 -12.05 -2.86
CA LEU A 13 6.88 -12.32 -3.29
C LEU A 13 6.50 -11.40 -4.44
N LEU A 14 6.75 -10.09 -4.34
CA LEU A 14 6.53 -9.17 -5.44
C LEU A 14 7.39 -9.54 -6.66
N SER A 15 8.68 -9.87 -6.48
CA SER A 15 9.56 -10.26 -7.58
C SER A 15 9.34 -11.69 -8.10
N SER A 16 8.83 -12.63 -7.32
CA SER A 16 8.45 -13.97 -7.82
C SER A 16 7.12 -13.94 -8.57
N ILE A 17 6.21 -13.04 -8.22
CA ILE A 17 5.00 -12.77 -8.99
C ILE A 17 5.33 -12.08 -10.33
N TYR A 18 6.40 -11.27 -10.40
CA TYR A 18 6.69 -10.41 -11.57
C TYR A 18 8.05 -10.63 -12.27
N GLY A 19 8.85 -11.61 -11.85
CA GLY A 19 10.23 -11.83 -12.28
C GLY A 19 10.53 -13.22 -12.84
N GLN A 20 9.52 -13.98 -13.27
CA GLN A 20 9.76 -15.22 -14.03
C GLN A 20 9.71 -14.95 -15.53
N ASN A 21 10.90 -14.78 -16.11
CA ASN A 21 11.26 -15.39 -17.39
C ASN A 21 12.74 -15.79 -17.30
N ASP A 22 12.99 -17.04 -16.93
CA ASP A 22 13.63 -18.02 -17.82
C ASP A 22 13.82 -19.37 -17.09
N ASP A 23 13.28 -20.40 -17.74
CA ASP A 23 13.60 -21.83 -17.70
C ASP A 23 13.55 -22.66 -16.40
N ASN A 24 12.63 -23.64 -16.46
CA ASN A 24 12.59 -24.96 -15.82
C ASN A 24 11.98 -25.17 -14.41
N GLN A 25 10.76 -25.71 -14.48
CA GLN A 25 10.18 -26.88 -13.78
C GLN A 25 10.04 -26.93 -12.24
N ASN A 26 8.77 -27.15 -11.87
CA ASN A 26 8.25 -27.90 -10.73
C ASN A 26 8.34 -27.26 -9.34
N GLY A 27 7.35 -26.40 -9.05
CA GLY A 27 6.90 -26.09 -7.70
C GLY A 27 5.48 -25.55 -7.73
N THR A 28 4.53 -26.27 -7.14
CA THR A 28 3.14 -25.86 -7.00
C THR A 28 3.01 -24.63 -6.10
N ALA A 29 2.94 -23.44 -6.70
CA ALA A 29 2.48 -22.20 -6.06
C ALA A 29 0.97 -22.01 -6.33
N PRO A 30 0.20 -21.39 -5.40
CA PRO A 30 -1.24 -21.25 -5.55
C PRO A 30 -1.59 -20.35 -6.74
N PHE A 31 -2.40 -20.90 -7.62
CA PHE A 31 -2.86 -20.31 -8.87
C PHE A 31 -3.90 -19.21 -8.57
N PHE A 32 -3.58 -17.95 -8.82
CA PHE A 32 -4.58 -16.89 -8.96
C PHE A 32 -4.83 -16.67 -10.45
N PRO A 33 -6.07 -16.84 -10.95
CA PRO A 33 -6.35 -16.71 -12.37
C PRO A 33 -6.22 -15.25 -12.80
N PHE A 34 -5.10 -14.92 -13.44
CA PHE A 34 -4.99 -13.74 -14.29
C PHE A 34 -6.00 -13.93 -15.43
N ILE A 35 -7.10 -13.18 -15.42
CA ILE A 35 -8.04 -13.17 -16.55
C ILE A 35 -7.33 -12.50 -17.72
N SER A 36 -6.65 -13.31 -18.54
CA SER A 36 -6.14 -12.94 -19.85
C SER A 36 -7.33 -12.81 -20.80
N ASN A 37 -7.96 -11.64 -20.82
CA ASN A 37 -8.89 -11.32 -21.88
C ASN A 37 -8.09 -10.94 -23.12
N LEU A 38 -8.18 -11.78 -24.16
CA LEU A 38 -7.50 -11.63 -25.44
C LEU A 38 -7.77 -10.25 -26.05
N ASN A 39 -6.73 -9.43 -26.18
CA ASN A 39 -6.58 -8.46 -27.25
C ASN A 39 -5.09 -8.30 -27.57
N SER A 40 -4.76 -8.30 -28.85
CA SER A 40 -3.42 -8.40 -29.42
C SER A 40 -2.55 -7.16 -29.15
N THR A 41 -1.94 -7.12 -27.97
CA THR A 41 -0.80 -6.26 -27.62
C THR A 41 0.27 -7.19 -27.08
N SER A 42 1.47 -7.23 -27.68
CA SER A 42 2.53 -8.12 -27.19
C SER A 42 2.82 -7.78 -25.73
N THR A 43 2.96 -8.79 -24.87
CA THR A 43 3.30 -8.64 -23.45
C THR A 43 4.49 -7.69 -23.25
N GLU A 44 5.46 -7.73 -24.15
CA GLU A 44 6.61 -6.84 -24.21
C GLU A 44 6.25 -5.35 -24.29
N ALA A 45 5.20 -4.98 -25.04
CA ALA A 45 4.76 -3.59 -25.15
C ALA A 45 4.14 -3.08 -23.84
N ILE A 46 3.39 -3.94 -23.15
CA ILE A 46 2.81 -3.63 -21.84
C ILE A 46 3.93 -3.47 -20.79
N GLU A 47 4.90 -4.38 -20.79
CA GLU A 47 6.06 -4.31 -19.90
C GLU A 47 6.92 -3.06 -20.16
N LEU A 48 7.15 -2.72 -21.43
CA LEU A 48 7.87 -1.51 -21.80
C LEU A 48 7.14 -0.26 -21.31
N GLU A 49 5.82 -0.21 -21.46
CA GLU A 49 5.01 0.92 -20.97
C GLU A 49 5.06 1.02 -19.45
N ASN A 50 4.93 -0.10 -18.73
CA ASN A 50 5.03 -0.12 -17.27
C ASN A 50 6.39 0.39 -16.79
N ARG A 51 7.48 -0.04 -17.44
CA ARG A 51 8.84 0.45 -17.11
C ARG A 51 8.97 1.94 -17.37
N ARG A 52 8.51 2.42 -18.53
CA ARG A 52 8.58 3.85 -18.88
C ARG A 52 7.79 4.71 -17.89
N HIS A 53 6.59 4.27 -17.51
CA HIS A 53 5.76 4.95 -16.52
C HIS A 53 6.44 5.00 -15.15
N LEU A 54 6.95 3.85 -14.68
CA LEU A 54 7.69 3.77 -13.42
C LEU A 54 8.94 4.67 -13.41
N ASP A 55 9.69 4.72 -14.50
CA ASP A 55 10.86 5.59 -14.62
C ASP A 55 10.49 7.07 -14.59
N ASN A 56 9.34 7.46 -15.15
CA ASN A 56 8.84 8.83 -15.05
C ASN A 56 8.45 9.18 -13.61
N LEU A 57 7.73 8.30 -12.93
CA LEU A 57 7.38 8.49 -11.51
C LEU A 57 8.63 8.65 -10.64
N ARG A 58 9.66 7.85 -10.87
CA ARG A 58 10.95 7.95 -10.15
C ARG A 58 11.68 9.27 -10.40
N LYS A 59 11.60 9.82 -11.61
CA LYS A 59 12.18 11.15 -11.92
C LYS A 59 11.45 12.27 -11.19
N GLU A 60 10.14 12.13 -11.01
CA GLU A 60 9.27 13.12 -10.37
C GLU A 60 9.17 12.92 -8.85
N GLU A 61 9.87 11.93 -8.29
CA GLU A 61 9.80 11.61 -6.86
C GLU A 61 10.04 12.82 -5.96
N SER A 62 11.07 13.62 -6.21
CA SER A 62 11.36 14.78 -5.37
C SER A 62 10.23 15.81 -5.38
N LEU A 63 9.55 15.96 -6.52
CA LEU A 63 8.39 16.84 -6.64
C LEU A 63 7.21 16.27 -5.84
N PHE A 64 6.90 14.99 -6.02
CA PHE A 64 5.82 14.33 -5.30
C PHE A 64 6.03 14.34 -3.78
N ILE A 65 7.25 14.08 -3.31
CA ILE A 65 7.58 14.18 -1.89
C ILE A 65 7.38 15.60 -1.35
N ASN A 66 7.69 16.63 -2.14
CA ASN A 66 7.39 18.01 -1.74
C ASN A 66 5.87 18.26 -1.69
N MET A 67 5.09 17.74 -2.64
CA MET A 67 3.63 17.82 -2.60
C MET A 67 3.09 17.17 -1.32
N LEU A 68 3.56 15.98 -0.95
CA LEU A 68 3.17 15.31 0.30
C LEU A 68 3.44 16.17 1.54
N LEU A 69 4.62 16.81 1.59
CA LEU A 69 5.06 17.58 2.75
C LEU A 69 4.39 18.97 2.85
N GLN A 70 3.84 19.47 1.75
CA GLN A 70 3.15 20.75 1.67
C GLN A 70 1.62 20.61 1.71
N SER A 71 1.11 19.39 1.59
CA SER A 71 -0.32 19.12 1.60
C SER A 71 -0.84 18.96 3.02
N ASP A 72 -1.93 19.64 3.32
CA ASP A 72 -2.79 19.30 4.45
C ASP A 72 -3.79 18.24 4.01
N PHE A 73 -3.77 17.08 4.66
CA PHE A 73 -4.68 15.97 4.36
C PHE A 73 -5.93 16.07 5.22
N GLU A 74 -6.94 16.76 4.70
CA GLU A 74 -8.28 16.83 5.30
C GLU A 74 -9.16 15.69 4.78
N ASP A 75 -9.95 15.09 5.67
CA ASP A 75 -10.80 13.96 5.31
C ASP A 75 -11.88 14.39 4.31
N GLY A 76 -11.92 13.71 3.16
CA GLY A 76 -12.89 13.97 2.09
C GLY A 76 -12.49 15.06 1.09
N PHE A 77 -11.34 15.69 1.24
CA PHE A 77 -10.83 16.70 0.29
C PHE A 77 -9.68 16.16 -0.57
N THR A 78 -9.64 16.59 -1.82
CA THR A 78 -8.53 16.33 -2.74
C THR A 78 -7.45 17.39 -2.58
N ASN A 79 -6.20 17.04 -2.92
CA ASN A 79 -5.06 17.96 -2.97
C ASN A 79 -4.12 17.55 -4.12
N ASP A 80 -3.11 18.37 -4.40
CA ASP A 80 -2.17 18.15 -5.51
C ASP A 80 -1.50 16.77 -5.46
N ALA A 81 -1.19 16.25 -4.27
CA ALA A 81 -0.58 14.94 -4.12
C ALA A 81 -1.57 13.80 -4.45
N ILE A 82 -2.83 13.94 -4.04
CA ILE A 82 -3.92 13.01 -4.37
C ILE A 82 -4.20 13.03 -5.87
N GLU A 83 -4.32 14.23 -6.47
CA GLU A 83 -4.58 14.38 -7.90
C GLU A 83 -3.44 13.80 -8.74
N TYR A 84 -2.19 14.04 -8.34
CA TYR A 84 -1.01 13.46 -8.98
C TYR A 84 -1.08 11.94 -9.01
N ILE A 85 -1.38 11.30 -7.87
CA ILE A 85 -1.48 9.84 -7.81
C ILE A 85 -2.69 9.32 -8.58
N ASN A 86 -3.82 10.00 -8.51
CA ASN A 86 -5.02 9.61 -9.25
C ASN A 86 -4.78 9.61 -10.77
N GLU A 87 -4.04 10.60 -11.27
CA GLU A 87 -3.62 10.65 -12.67
C GLU A 87 -2.59 9.55 -13.00
N ALA A 88 -1.63 9.31 -12.11
CA ALA A 88 -0.64 8.25 -12.27
C ALA A 88 -1.27 6.85 -12.36
N LEU A 89 -2.39 6.62 -11.67
CA LEU A 89 -3.13 5.34 -11.68
C LEU A 89 -3.69 4.93 -13.04
N LYS A 90 -3.60 5.77 -14.09
CA LYS A 90 -3.77 5.33 -15.49
C LYS A 90 -2.88 4.13 -15.83
N ASN A 91 -1.70 4.05 -15.22
CA ASN A 91 -0.93 2.81 -15.13
C ASN A 91 -0.86 2.37 -13.66
N SER A 92 -1.93 1.71 -13.22
CA SER A 92 -2.11 1.30 -11.82
C SER A 92 -1.00 0.37 -11.34
N PHE A 93 -0.54 -0.55 -12.20
CA PHE A 93 0.55 -1.46 -11.86
C PHE A 93 1.84 -0.72 -11.49
N ALA A 94 2.35 0.12 -12.40
CA ALA A 94 3.59 0.86 -12.17
C ALA A 94 3.47 1.84 -10.99
N THR A 95 2.30 2.46 -10.83
CA THR A 95 2.04 3.40 -9.74
C THR A 95 2.00 2.72 -8.38
N CYS A 96 1.32 1.58 -8.25
CA CYS A 96 1.30 0.83 -7.00
C CYS A 96 2.68 0.29 -6.62
N MET A 97 3.45 -0.19 -7.61
CA MET A 97 4.84 -0.59 -7.39
C MET A 97 5.69 0.57 -6.87
N TRP A 98 5.55 1.75 -7.48
CA TRP A 98 6.27 2.94 -7.04
C TRP A 98 5.86 3.39 -5.63
N ILE A 99 4.56 3.37 -5.29
CA ILE A 99 4.08 3.68 -3.93
C ILE A 99 4.69 2.70 -2.91
N ALA A 100 4.76 1.40 -3.24
CA ALA A 100 5.39 0.40 -2.38
C ALA A 100 6.89 0.65 -2.21
N GLU A 101 7.61 1.01 -3.29
CA GLU A 101 9.04 1.41 -3.25
C GLU A 101 9.25 2.63 -2.33
N LEU A 102 8.39 3.65 -2.43
CA LEU A 102 8.45 4.82 -1.55
C LEU A 102 8.19 4.45 -0.10
N PHE A 103 7.14 3.68 0.17
CA PHE A 103 6.84 3.24 1.53
C PHE A 103 8.01 2.46 2.14
N GLU A 104 8.62 1.53 1.41
CA GLU A 104 9.80 0.79 1.87
C GLU A 104 10.98 1.73 2.16
N LYS A 105 11.27 2.64 1.23
CA LYS A 105 12.39 3.57 1.32
C LYS A 105 12.29 4.47 2.56
N TYR A 106 11.10 4.94 2.88
CA TYR A 106 10.87 5.86 4.00
C TYR A 106 10.57 5.14 5.32
N SER A 107 10.01 3.94 5.31
CA SER A 107 9.65 3.21 6.55
C SER A 107 10.87 2.77 7.37
N LYS A 108 12.03 2.60 6.72
CA LYS A 108 13.31 2.28 7.37
C LYS A 108 13.96 3.48 8.07
N ARG A 109 13.41 4.68 7.91
CA ARG A 109 13.97 5.93 8.43
C ARG A 109 13.15 6.44 9.61
N THR A 110 13.82 7.09 10.56
CA THR A 110 13.18 7.59 11.80
C THR A 110 13.14 9.11 11.91
N ASP A 111 13.65 9.83 10.91
CA ASP A 111 13.62 11.30 10.89
C ASP A 111 12.21 11.85 10.58
N GLU A 112 11.92 13.05 11.07
CA GLU A 112 10.58 13.67 10.94
C GLU A 112 10.09 13.77 9.49
N LYS A 113 11.01 14.04 8.54
CA LYS A 113 10.63 14.07 7.12
C LYS A 113 10.12 12.71 6.68
N ALA A 114 10.77 11.62 7.07
CA ALA A 114 10.33 10.28 6.72
C ALA A 114 8.96 9.93 7.34
N LYS A 115 8.73 10.32 8.60
CA LYS A 115 7.43 10.14 9.26
C LYS A 115 6.31 10.86 8.50
N ASN A 116 6.54 12.11 8.12
CA ASN A 116 5.56 12.92 7.38
C ASN A 116 5.28 12.35 5.99
N VAL A 117 6.31 11.83 5.30
CA VAL A 117 6.13 11.14 4.01
C VAL A 117 5.27 9.88 4.18
N ILE A 118 5.57 9.03 5.16
CA ILE A 118 4.79 7.81 5.41
C ILE A 118 3.34 8.16 5.77
N TYR A 119 3.14 9.17 6.61
CA TYR A 119 1.80 9.64 6.96
C TYR A 119 1.02 10.10 5.72
N GLY A 120 1.63 10.96 4.88
CA GLY A 120 1.02 11.43 3.64
C GLY A 120 0.73 10.29 2.66
N LEU A 121 1.65 9.33 2.51
CA LEU A 121 1.42 8.14 1.69
C LEU A 121 0.22 7.33 2.21
N LEU A 122 0.13 7.07 3.51
CA LEU A 122 -1.00 6.35 4.10
C LEU A 122 -2.32 7.12 3.94
N LYS A 123 -2.31 8.46 4.01
CA LYS A 123 -3.50 9.29 3.72
C LYS A 123 -3.94 9.21 2.25
N ILE A 124 -3.01 9.18 1.31
CA ILE A 124 -3.35 8.91 -0.10
C ILE A 124 -3.96 7.51 -0.23
N ILE A 125 -3.40 6.51 0.44
CA ILE A 125 -3.95 5.15 0.43
C ILE A 125 -5.37 5.12 0.99
N ALA A 126 -5.65 5.83 2.09
CA ALA A 126 -7.01 6.00 2.61
C ALA A 126 -7.96 6.54 1.53
N PHE A 127 -7.57 7.62 0.86
CA PHE A 127 -8.36 8.22 -0.21
C PHE A 127 -8.63 7.22 -1.35
N LEU A 128 -7.60 6.53 -1.84
CA LEU A 128 -7.72 5.63 -2.99
C LEU A 128 -8.66 4.46 -2.75
N GLY A 129 -8.67 3.88 -1.54
CA GLY A 129 -9.54 2.74 -1.25
C GLY A 129 -11.03 3.07 -1.25
N ASN A 130 -11.39 4.33 -0.99
CA ASN A 130 -12.80 4.78 -1.00
C ASN A 130 -13.34 5.01 -2.43
N HIS A 131 -12.47 5.16 -3.43
CA HIS A 131 -12.85 5.57 -4.79
C HIS A 131 -13.00 4.43 -5.80
N ASN A 132 -13.40 3.22 -5.38
CA ASN A 132 -13.52 2.04 -6.26
C ASN A 132 -12.23 1.79 -7.07
N CYS A 133 -11.08 1.85 -6.40
CA CYS A 133 -9.83 1.43 -7.01
C CYS A 133 -9.91 -0.05 -7.40
N PHE A 134 -9.30 -0.41 -8.53
CA PHE A 134 -9.27 -1.78 -9.03
C PHE A 134 -8.86 -2.79 -7.93
N ASP A 135 -9.47 -3.98 -7.89
CA ASP A 135 -9.21 -5.02 -6.86
C ASP A 135 -7.71 -5.32 -6.65
N TYR A 136 -6.93 -5.25 -7.73
CA TYR A 136 -5.47 -5.39 -7.69
C TYR A 136 -4.78 -4.28 -6.88
N VAL A 137 -5.19 -3.02 -7.08
CA VAL A 137 -4.67 -1.87 -6.34
C VAL A 137 -4.97 -2.06 -4.86
N LYS A 138 -6.21 -2.41 -4.52
CA LYS A 138 -6.61 -2.68 -3.13
C LYS A 138 -5.72 -3.75 -2.48
N SER A 139 -5.37 -4.81 -3.22
CA SER A 139 -4.50 -5.88 -2.71
C SER A 139 -3.08 -5.40 -2.37
N VAL A 140 -2.45 -4.60 -3.25
CA VAL A 140 -1.11 -4.03 -2.98
C VAL A 140 -1.17 -3.07 -1.80
N LEU A 141 -2.22 -2.26 -1.72
CA LEU A 141 -2.39 -1.30 -0.65
C LEU A 141 -2.64 -1.98 0.71
N LEU A 142 -3.42 -3.07 0.76
CA LEU A 142 -3.59 -3.90 1.97
C LEU A 142 -2.26 -4.47 2.48
N LEU A 143 -1.34 -4.82 1.58
CA LEU A 143 0.00 -5.28 1.98
C LEU A 143 0.82 -4.16 2.64
N ILE A 144 0.73 -2.93 2.12
CA ILE A 144 1.37 -1.76 2.76
C ILE A 144 0.79 -1.52 4.14
N LEU A 145 -0.54 -1.60 4.30
CA LEU A 145 -1.21 -1.45 5.59
C LEU A 145 -0.76 -2.53 6.59
N ARG A 146 -0.68 -3.79 6.15
CA ARG A 146 -0.15 -4.89 6.97
C ARG A 146 1.29 -4.63 7.40
N ALA A 147 2.15 -4.13 6.51
CA ALA A 147 3.53 -3.78 6.84
C ALA A 147 3.60 -2.62 7.85
N ALA A 148 2.77 -1.59 7.69
CA ALA A 148 2.65 -0.48 8.63
C ALA A 148 2.18 -0.93 10.02
N MET A 149 1.19 -1.83 10.07
CA MET A 149 0.70 -2.44 11.31
C MET A 149 1.77 -3.26 12.03
N HIS A 150 2.66 -3.94 11.29
CA HIS A 150 3.79 -4.70 11.85
C HIS A 150 5.06 -3.88 12.08
N SER A 151 5.06 -2.58 11.82
CA SER A 151 6.26 -1.74 11.92
C SER A 151 6.80 -1.56 13.34
N GLY A 152 6.00 -1.87 14.37
CA GLY A 152 6.33 -1.59 15.77
C GLY A 152 6.43 -0.09 16.12
N GLN A 153 6.08 0.80 15.19
CA GLN A 153 6.14 2.25 15.37
C GLN A 153 4.72 2.80 15.55
N ASP A 154 4.42 3.31 16.74
CA ASP A 154 3.06 3.76 17.11
C ASP A 154 2.41 4.70 16.07
N TYR A 155 3.17 5.65 15.50
CA TYR A 155 2.62 6.59 14.50
C TYR A 155 2.26 5.92 13.17
N MET A 156 3.02 4.90 12.74
CA MET A 156 2.70 4.14 11.52
C MET A 156 1.47 3.26 11.75
N GLN A 157 1.39 2.64 12.92
CA GLN A 157 0.27 1.81 13.31
C GLN A 157 -1.01 2.63 13.44
N GLU A 158 -0.95 3.80 14.08
CA GLU A 158 -2.07 4.72 14.18
C GLU A 158 -2.54 5.18 12.81
N ALA A 159 -1.64 5.62 11.94
CA ALA A 159 -1.98 6.03 10.59
C ALA A 159 -2.60 4.88 9.76
N ALA A 160 -2.08 3.66 9.88
CA ALA A 160 -2.66 2.48 9.23
C ALA A 160 -4.06 2.14 9.79
N LEU A 161 -4.27 2.27 11.10
CA LEU A 161 -5.59 2.08 11.72
C LEU A 161 -6.62 3.08 11.21
N MET A 162 -6.23 4.35 11.04
CA MET A 162 -7.11 5.36 10.43
C MET A 162 -7.50 4.99 8.99
N VAL A 163 -6.58 4.40 8.22
CA VAL A 163 -6.91 3.91 6.87
C VAL A 163 -7.90 2.75 6.94
N ILE A 164 -7.66 1.78 7.83
CA ILE A 164 -8.54 0.61 8.00
C ILE A 164 -9.95 1.05 8.43
N GLU A 165 -10.04 1.99 9.36
CA GLU A 165 -11.30 2.61 9.78
C GLU A 165 -12.01 3.27 8.60
N SER A 166 -11.28 4.07 7.81
CA SER A 166 -11.86 4.79 6.66
C SER A 166 -12.40 3.85 5.58
N TRP A 167 -11.66 2.79 5.25
CA TRP A 167 -12.06 1.85 4.20
C TRP A 167 -13.24 0.98 4.62
N HIS A 168 -13.39 0.72 5.92
CA HIS A 168 -14.52 0.01 6.51
C HIS A 168 -14.91 -1.27 5.73
N SER A 169 -13.89 -2.04 5.31
CA SER A 169 -14.07 -3.24 4.48
C SER A 169 -13.60 -4.49 5.21
N HIS A 170 -14.22 -5.63 4.91
CA HIS A 170 -13.87 -6.92 5.52
C HIS A 170 -12.37 -7.22 5.40
N GLU A 171 -11.79 -7.01 4.24
CA GLU A 171 -10.37 -7.32 4.00
C GLU A 171 -9.43 -6.43 4.81
N ALA A 172 -9.80 -5.16 5.04
CA ALA A 172 -9.02 -4.25 5.87
C ALA A 172 -9.11 -4.64 7.36
N LEU A 173 -10.23 -5.19 7.80
CA LEU A 173 -10.45 -5.58 9.19
C LEU A 173 -9.90 -6.95 9.53
N ASP A 174 -9.80 -7.83 8.54
CA ASP A 174 -9.05 -9.07 8.66
C ASP A 174 -7.58 -8.77 9.02
N LEU A 175 -7.04 -7.61 8.61
CA LEU A 175 -5.73 -7.14 9.07
C LEU A 175 -5.69 -6.76 10.55
N LEU A 176 -6.80 -6.73 11.28
CA LEU A 176 -6.80 -6.52 12.73
C LEU A 176 -6.84 -7.84 13.49
N SER A 177 -7.12 -8.97 12.83
CA SER A 177 -7.29 -10.28 13.47
C SER A 177 -5.99 -10.86 14.01
N GLU A 178 -4.83 -10.43 13.52
CA GLU A 178 -3.53 -10.91 14.00
C GLU A 178 -3.19 -10.23 15.35
N ASN A 179 -2.71 -10.99 16.33
CA ASN A 179 -2.59 -10.53 17.72
C ASN A 179 -1.28 -9.79 18.04
N ASP A 180 -0.34 -9.75 17.10
CA ASP A 180 1.05 -9.35 17.37
C ASP A 180 1.37 -7.90 16.97
N TYR A 181 0.39 -7.14 16.50
CA TYR A 181 0.66 -5.78 15.99
C TYR A 181 1.19 -4.84 17.07
N ALA A 182 0.67 -4.87 18.28
CA ALA A 182 0.76 -3.71 19.16
C ALA A 182 1.58 -3.95 20.42
N ALA A 183 2.74 -3.30 20.53
CA ALA A 183 3.45 -3.14 21.79
C ALA A 183 2.75 -2.09 22.70
N SER A 184 2.20 -1.03 22.09
CA SER A 184 1.61 0.11 22.79
C SER A 184 0.19 -0.16 23.31
N PRO A 185 -0.13 0.18 24.58
CA PRO A 185 -1.49 0.07 25.12
C PRO A 185 -2.53 0.91 24.37
N TYR A 186 -2.13 2.05 23.81
CA TYR A 186 -3.03 2.93 23.06
C TYR A 186 -3.48 2.27 21.75
N ILE A 187 -2.53 1.76 20.96
CA ILE A 187 -2.81 1.05 19.70
C ILE A 187 -3.71 -0.17 19.97
N ARG A 188 -3.45 -0.95 21.04
CA ARG A 188 -4.32 -2.06 21.44
C ARG A 188 -5.76 -1.61 21.72
N LYS A 189 -5.92 -0.48 22.41
CA LYS A 189 -7.25 0.08 22.72
C LYS A 189 -7.97 0.54 21.44
N TYR A 190 -7.24 1.15 20.52
CA TYR A 190 -7.79 1.60 19.24
C TYR A 190 -8.27 0.41 18.39
N ILE A 191 -7.43 -0.63 18.24
CA ILE A 191 -7.82 -1.88 17.55
C ILE A 191 -9.09 -2.47 18.16
N ALA A 192 -9.17 -2.53 19.50
CA ALA A 192 -10.33 -3.07 20.20
C ALA A 192 -11.61 -2.25 19.97
N ALA A 193 -11.50 -0.92 19.90
CA ALA A 193 -12.62 -0.04 19.58
C ALA A 193 -13.13 -0.28 18.15
N LEU A 194 -12.22 -0.28 17.16
CA LEU A 194 -12.58 -0.51 15.75
C LEU A 194 -13.26 -1.86 15.54
N LYS A 195 -12.72 -2.93 16.12
CA LYS A 195 -13.34 -4.27 16.04
C LYS A 195 -14.75 -4.29 16.61
N ARG A 196 -14.97 -3.63 17.75
CA ARG A 196 -16.29 -3.58 18.40
C ARG A 196 -17.28 -2.80 17.55
N ASP A 197 -16.88 -1.63 17.07
CA ASP A 197 -17.76 -0.73 16.34
C ASP A 197 -18.19 -1.39 15.01
N PHE A 198 -17.28 -2.05 14.31
CA PHE A 198 -17.59 -2.80 13.09
C PHE A 198 -18.50 -4.02 13.31
N LEU A 199 -18.24 -4.82 14.36
CA LEU A 199 -19.10 -5.97 14.69
C LEU A 199 -20.54 -5.53 15.01
N THR A 200 -20.70 -4.36 15.63
CA THR A 200 -22.01 -3.80 15.95
C THR A 200 -22.77 -3.39 14.69
N GLU A 201 -22.08 -2.87 13.68
CA GLU A 201 -22.69 -2.42 12.42
C GLU A 201 -23.06 -3.58 11.47
N MET A 202 -22.32 -4.69 11.53
CA MET A 202 -22.56 -5.91 10.74
C MET A 202 -23.72 -6.79 11.26
N GLU A 203 -24.16 -6.59 12.50
CA GLU A 203 -25.30 -7.30 13.11
C GLU A 203 -26.66 -6.65 12.80
N TYR A 204 -26.68 -5.48 12.13
CA TYR A 204 -27.87 -4.76 11.67
C TYR A 204 -28.08 -4.86 10.15
#